data_AF-R9K249-F1
#
_entry.id   AF-R9K249-F1
#
_cell.length_a   1.000
_cell.length_b   1.000
_cell.length_c   1.000
_cell.angle_alpha   90.00
_cell.angle_beta   90.00
_cell.angle_gamma   90.00
#
_symmetry.space_group_name_H-M   'P 1'
#
loop_
_entity.id
_entity.type
_entity.pdbx_description
1 polymer ?
#
loop_
_entity_poly.entity_id
_entity_poly.type
_entity_poly.pdbx_seq_one_letter_code
_entity_poly.pdbx_strand_id
1 'polypeptide(L)'
;MGKQDEYRFNLKFDETDEDHRRVSEFLNSCGRKKARYVVKAILAYWALQEGRDPALNKSGEDRMEKKEGKLTDTGADIRKGRLIQVDSSGSGDMDQEEAELMRQNYAMFEDME
;
A
#
# COMPACT_ATOMS: atom_id res chain seq x y z
N MET A 1 6.95 -37.20 -9.52
CA MET A 1 7.55 -36.29 -8.53
C MET A 1 7.56 -34.90 -9.13
N GLY A 2 6.69 -33.99 -8.65
CA GLY A 2 6.64 -32.62 -9.17
C GLY A 2 7.94 -31.89 -8.86
N LYS A 3 8.52 -31.19 -9.84
CA LYS A 3 9.71 -30.35 -9.63
C LYS A 3 9.41 -29.35 -8.54
N GLN A 4 10.25 -29.31 -7.51
CA GLN A 4 10.18 -28.29 -6.46
C GLN A 4 10.35 -26.92 -7.12
N ASP A 5 9.47 -25.99 -6.80
CA ASP A 5 9.55 -24.61 -7.28
C ASP A 5 10.78 -23.94 -6.64
N GLU A 6 11.70 -23.45 -7.48
CA GLU A 6 12.97 -22.85 -7.09
C GLU A 6 12.77 -21.57 -6.25
N TYR A 7 11.67 -20.85 -6.46
CA TYR A 7 11.37 -19.61 -5.75
C TYR A 7 10.53 -19.84 -4.49
N ARG A 8 10.20 -21.09 -4.17
CA ARG A 8 9.36 -21.44 -3.02
C ARG A 8 10.17 -22.19 -1.97
N PHE A 9 10.43 -21.50 -0.88
CA PHE A 9 11.08 -22.05 0.31
C PHE A 9 10.23 -21.80 1.56
N ASN A 10 10.48 -22.60 2.60
CA ASN A 10 9.86 -22.43 3.91
C ASN A 10 10.83 -21.70 4.84
N LEU A 11 10.32 -20.75 5.60
CA LEU A 11 11.08 -19.99 6.60
C LEU A 11 10.38 -20.17 7.96
N LYS A 12 11.13 -20.60 8.97
CA LYS A 12 10.64 -20.70 10.35
C LYS A 12 11.45 -19.73 11.23
N PHE A 13 10.74 -18.87 11.95
CA PHE A 13 11.33 -17.98 12.95
C PHE A 13 11.49 -18.71 14.28
N ASP A 14 12.44 -18.25 15.09
CA ASP A 14 12.68 -18.80 16.42
C ASP A 14 11.77 -18.04 17.38
N GLU A 15 10.99 -18.76 18.17
CA GLU A 15 10.06 -18.15 19.12
C GLU A 15 10.78 -17.64 20.37
N THR A 16 11.98 -18.15 20.66
CA THR A 16 12.75 -17.76 21.84
C THR A 16 13.48 -16.42 21.64
N ASP A 17 13.87 -16.13 20.40
CA ASP A 17 14.56 -14.89 20.03
C ASP A 17 13.58 -13.70 19.89
N GLU A 18 13.88 -12.60 20.58
CA GLU A 18 13.04 -11.39 20.60
C GLU A 18 12.98 -10.69 19.23
N ASP A 19 14.11 -10.64 18.51
CA ASP A 19 14.17 -10.01 17.19
C ASP A 19 13.40 -10.84 16.17
N HIS A 20 13.50 -12.17 16.23
CA HIS A 20 12.72 -13.08 15.41
C HIS A 20 11.22 -12.91 15.67
N ARG A 21 10.80 -12.80 16.94
CA ARG A 21 9.40 -12.51 17.30
C ARG A 21 8.93 -11.20 16.69
N ARG A 22 9.67 -10.12 16.91
CA ARG A 22 9.31 -8.78 16.41
C ARG A 22 9.21 -8.74 14.89
N VAL A 23 10.18 -9.33 14.19
CA VAL A 23 10.16 -9.40 12.72
C VAL A 23 9.03 -10.27 12.22
N SER A 24 8.75 -11.40 12.88
CA SER A 24 7.66 -12.30 12.49
C SER A 24 6.28 -11.63 12.64
N GLU A 25 6.07 -10.88 13.73
CA GLU A 25 4.85 -10.11 13.97
C GLU A 25 4.65 -9.05 12.88
N PHE A 26 5.70 -8.29 12.57
CA PHE A 26 5.68 -7.31 11.49
C PHE A 26 5.35 -7.95 10.13
N LEU A 27 6.02 -9.05 9.76
CA LEU A 27 5.80 -9.72 8.47
C LEU A 27 4.40 -10.34 8.36
N ASN A 28 3.85 -10.81 9.47
CA ASN A 28 2.47 -11.31 9.53
C ASN A 28 1.45 -10.19 9.27
N SER A 29 1.70 -8.97 9.78
CA SER A 29 0.85 -7.80 9.47
C SER A 29 0.88 -7.38 7.99
N CYS A 30 1.97 -7.67 7.28
CA CYS A 30 2.19 -7.23 5.89
C CYS A 30 1.45 -8.06 4.82
N GLY A 31 0.82 -9.18 5.20
CA GLY A 31 0.01 -10.02 4.31
C GLY A 31 0.76 -10.56 3.08
N ARG A 32 0.26 -10.26 1.87
CA ARG A 32 0.82 -10.76 0.59
C ARG A 32 2.17 -10.12 0.22
N LYS A 33 2.55 -9.00 0.86
CA LYS A 33 3.78 -8.25 0.53
C LYS A 33 4.99 -8.65 1.37
N LYS A 34 4.88 -9.64 2.27
CA LYS A 34 5.97 -10.07 3.16
C LYS A 34 7.29 -10.39 2.45
N ALA A 35 7.24 -11.06 1.30
CA ALA A 35 8.43 -11.41 0.52
C ALA A 35 9.22 -10.17 0.07
N ARG A 36 8.52 -9.07 -0.27
CA ARG A 36 9.14 -7.80 -0.65
C ARG A 36 9.99 -7.23 0.48
N TYR A 37 9.51 -7.30 1.71
CA TYR A 37 10.23 -6.79 2.87
C TYR A 37 11.47 -7.64 3.19
N VAL A 38 11.35 -8.97 3.11
CA VAL A 38 12.49 -9.88 3.30
C VAL A 38 13.60 -9.60 2.29
N VAL A 39 13.25 -9.46 1.00
CA VAL A 39 14.22 -9.13 -0.05
C VAL A 39 14.90 -7.79 0.22
N LYS A 40 14.14 -6.74 0.55
CA LYS A 40 14.71 -5.42 0.84
C LYS A 40 15.64 -5.43 2.06
N ALA A 41 15.29 -6.18 3.10
CA ALA A 41 16.12 -6.31 4.29
C ALA A 41 17.46 -7.00 3.97
N ILE A 42 17.44 -8.08 3.19
CA ILE A 42 18.66 -8.79 2.77
C ILE A 42 19.57 -7.89 1.92
N LEU A 43 18.99 -7.20 0.93
CA LEU A 43 19.76 -6.27 0.09
C LEU A 43 20.37 -5.12 0.90
N ALA A 44 19.63 -4.57 1.85
CA ALA A 44 20.14 -3.54 2.74
C ALA A 44 21.25 -4.07 3.66
N TYR A 45 21.10 -5.31 4.17
CA TYR A 45 22.11 -5.96 5.01
C TYR A 45 23.42 -6.19 4.26
N TRP A 46 23.37 -6.65 3.01
CA TRP A 46 24.58 -6.78 2.19
C TRP A 46 25.21 -5.44 1.85
N ALA A 47 24.42 -4.42 1.54
CA ALA A 47 24.95 -3.07 1.32
C ALA A 47 25.73 -2.58 2.56
N LEU A 48 25.19 -2.79 3.77
CA LEU A 48 25.87 -2.47 5.02
C LEU A 48 27.18 -3.24 5.20
N GLN A 49 27.22 -4.54 4.86
CA GLN A 49 28.45 -5.33 4.92
C GLN A 49 29.51 -4.86 3.93
N GLU A 50 29.11 -4.39 2.75
CA GLU A 50 30.00 -3.82 1.73
C GLU A 50 30.43 -2.37 2.04
N GLY A 51 30.02 -1.80 3.19
CA GLY A 51 30.31 -0.42 3.57
C GLY A 51 29.57 0.61 2.72
N ARG A 52 28.50 0.21 2.02
CA ARG A 52 27.60 1.11 1.29
C ARG A 52 26.39 1.44 2.15
N ASP A 53 26.11 2.72 2.34
CA ASP A 53 24.91 3.15 3.04
C ASP A 53 23.65 2.84 2.21
N PRO A 54 22.74 1.97 2.68
CA PRO A 54 21.53 1.61 1.94
C PRO A 54 20.53 2.78 1.82
N ALA A 55 20.74 3.87 2.57
CA ALA A 55 19.89 5.05 2.55
C ALA A 55 20.06 5.93 1.29
N LEU A 56 21.17 5.80 0.55
CA LEU A 56 21.53 6.72 -0.55
C LEU A 56 21.13 6.24 -1.95
N ASN A 57 20.70 4.98 -2.11
CA ASN A 57 20.27 4.45 -3.41
C ASN A 57 18.78 4.75 -3.71
N LYS A 58 18.29 5.93 -3.33
CA LYS A 58 17.00 6.46 -3.81
C LYS A 58 17.25 7.35 -5.02
N SER A 59 17.56 6.73 -6.15
CA SER A 59 17.38 7.35 -7.46
C SER A 59 16.71 6.34 -8.39
N GLY A 60 15.37 6.37 -8.44
CA GLY A 60 14.64 5.83 -9.60
C GLY A 60 13.61 4.73 -9.40
N GLU A 61 12.81 4.70 -8.32
CA GLU A 61 11.52 4.00 -8.36
C GLU A 61 10.40 4.90 -7.83
N ASP A 62 10.15 5.96 -8.60
CA ASP A 62 8.83 6.57 -8.68
C ASP A 62 8.06 5.87 -9.81
N ARG A 63 6.76 5.60 -9.60
CA ARG A 63 5.78 4.96 -10.52
C ARG A 63 5.90 3.45 -10.80
N MET A 64 5.36 2.63 -9.91
CA MET A 64 4.47 1.54 -10.35
C MET A 64 3.27 1.41 -9.40
N GLU A 65 2.33 2.35 -9.53
CA GLU A 65 0.93 2.07 -9.21
C GLU A 65 0.09 2.04 -10.49
N LYS A 66 -0.70 0.96 -10.58
CA LYS A 66 -1.92 0.76 -11.37
C LYS A 66 -1.77 0.68 -12.88
N LYS A 67 -1.79 -0.58 -13.37
CA LYS A 67 -2.65 -1.02 -14.48
C LYS A 67 -2.67 -2.56 -14.52
N GLU A 68 -3.55 -3.16 -13.73
CA GLU A 68 -4.10 -4.48 -14.06
C GLU A 68 -5.62 -4.33 -14.07
N GLY A 69 -6.17 -4.45 -15.27
CA GLY A 69 -7.59 -4.21 -15.53
C GLY A 69 -7.90 -4.49 -16.98
N LYS A 70 -7.59 -5.70 -17.46
CA LYS A 70 -8.26 -6.32 -18.61
C LYS A 70 -7.94 -7.80 -18.66
N LEU A 71 -8.86 -8.63 -18.18
CA LEU A 71 -9.08 -9.98 -18.68
C LEU A 71 -10.56 -10.30 -18.48
N THR A 72 -11.15 -10.75 -19.58
CA THR A 72 -12.57 -10.87 -19.90
C THR A 72 -13.20 -12.10 -19.25
N ASP A 73 -14.41 -11.90 -18.76
CA ASP A 73 -15.60 -12.77 -18.82
C ASP A 73 -15.40 -14.29 -18.92
N THR A 74 -15.88 -15.02 -17.90
CA THR A 74 -16.96 -16.02 -18.04
C THR A 74 -17.28 -16.66 -16.69
N GLY A 75 -18.56 -16.71 -16.32
CA GLY A 75 -19.07 -17.68 -15.37
C GLY A 75 -19.85 -17.13 -14.18
N ALA A 76 -21.15 -16.92 -14.40
CA ALA A 76 -22.25 -17.32 -13.52
C ALA A 76 -22.13 -17.04 -11.99
N ASP A 77 -22.84 -15.97 -11.59
CA ASP A 77 -24.01 -16.07 -10.72
C ASP A 77 -23.84 -15.93 -9.18
N ILE A 78 -24.83 -15.24 -8.61
CA ILE A 78 -25.30 -15.28 -7.22
C ILE A 78 -24.68 -14.32 -6.17
N ARG A 79 -25.35 -13.16 -6.07
CA ARG A 79 -25.82 -12.46 -4.84
C ARG A 79 -24.88 -11.55 -4.03
N LYS A 80 -25.31 -10.27 -4.04
CA LYS A 80 -25.47 -9.36 -2.89
C LYS A 80 -24.32 -8.41 -2.58
N GLY A 81 -24.44 -7.20 -3.13
CA GLY A 81 -23.81 -5.99 -2.62
C GLY A 81 -24.09 -4.82 -3.54
N ARG A 82 -25.16 -4.06 -3.29
CA ARG A 82 -25.46 -2.79 -3.95
C ARG A 82 -24.23 -1.87 -3.83
N LEU A 83 -23.44 -1.73 -4.88
CA LEU A 83 -22.49 -0.63 -5.02
C LEU A 83 -23.18 0.44 -5.84
N ILE A 84 -23.60 1.52 -5.19
CA ILE A 84 -24.06 2.72 -5.89
C ILE A 84 -22.83 3.30 -6.58
N GLN A 85 -22.79 3.23 -7.91
CA GLN A 85 -21.86 4.00 -8.73
C GLN A 85 -22.38 5.44 -8.76
N VAL A 86 -21.65 6.35 -8.15
CA VAL A 86 -21.84 7.80 -8.37
C VAL A 86 -20.92 8.16 -9.52
N ASP A 87 -21.52 8.38 -10.68
CA ASP A 87 -20.85 8.95 -11.84
C ASP A 87 -20.68 10.46 -11.60
N SER A 88 -19.43 10.94 -11.53
CA SER A 88 -19.11 12.37 -11.56
C SER A 88 -19.34 12.91 -12.97
N SER A 89 -20.60 13.23 -13.26
CA SER A 89 -20.96 14.10 -14.37
C SER A 89 -22.18 14.93 -13.96
N GLY A 90 -21.94 15.98 -13.18
CA GLY A 90 -22.95 16.97 -12.80
C GLY A 90 -22.29 18.34 -12.77
N SER A 91 -22.77 19.22 -13.63
CA SER A 91 -22.46 20.65 -13.73
C SER A 91 -22.47 21.34 -12.37
N GLY A 92 -21.40 22.09 -12.09
CA GLY A 92 -21.26 22.86 -10.86
C GLY A 92 -22.23 24.03 -10.82
N ASP A 93 -23.23 23.93 -9.97
CA ASP A 93 -23.79 25.05 -9.24
C ASP A 93 -23.34 24.87 -7.78
N MET A 94 -22.57 25.84 -7.27
CA MET A 94 -22.11 25.85 -5.88
C MET A 94 -23.31 26.26 -5.02
N ASP A 95 -23.81 25.34 -4.20
CA ASP A 95 -25.01 25.58 -3.40
C ASP A 95 -24.72 26.69 -2.36
N GLN A 96 -25.74 27.50 -2.06
CA GLN A 96 -25.62 28.66 -1.16
C GLN A 96 -25.08 28.29 0.23
N GLU A 97 -25.32 27.06 0.66
CA GLU A 97 -24.79 26.48 1.91
C GLU A 97 -23.26 26.25 1.85
N GLU A 98 -22.72 25.83 0.70
CA GLU A 98 -21.28 25.66 0.50
C GLU A 98 -20.55 27.02 0.51
N ALA A 99 -21.17 28.04 -0.09
CA ALA A 99 -20.66 29.41 -0.04
C ALA A 99 -20.68 30.02 1.37
N GLU A 100 -21.70 29.70 2.19
CA GLU A 100 -21.78 30.13 3.58
C GLU A 100 -20.73 29.46 4.47
N LEU A 101 -20.50 28.16 4.27
CA LEU A 101 -19.46 27.42 5.00
C LEU A 101 -18.06 27.99 4.71
N MET A 102 -17.79 28.34 3.46
CA MET A 102 -16.54 29.00 3.07
C MET A 102 -16.38 30.36 3.75
N ARG A 103 -17.45 31.18 3.79
CA ARG A 103 -17.41 32.47 4.49
C ARG A 103 -17.15 32.33 6.00
N GLN A 104 -17.78 31.37 6.67
CA GLN A 104 -17.51 31.11 8.08
C GLN A 104 -16.07 30.68 8.34
N ASN A 105 -15.50 29.84 7.46
CA ASN A 105 -14.11 29.44 7.57
C ASN A 105 -13.17 30.65 7.42
N TYR A 106 -13.42 31.56 6.48
CA TYR A 106 -12.59 32.77 6.33
C TYR A 106 -12.77 33.76 7.47
N ALA A 107 -13.97 33.92 8.03
CA ALA A 107 -14.23 34.80 9.18
C ALA A 107 -13.40 34.39 10.42
N MET A 108 -13.16 33.09 10.63
CA MET A 108 -12.29 32.61 11.71
C MET A 108 -10.81 32.98 11.54
N PHE A 109 -10.38 33.40 10.34
CA PHE A 109 -9.01 33.83 10.07
C PHE A 109 -8.83 35.36 10.03
N GLU A 110 -9.91 36.14 9.96
CA GLU A 110 -9.84 37.61 9.97
C GLU A 110 -9.67 38.19 11.39
N ASP A 111 -10.12 37.50 12.44
CA ASP A 111 -9.95 37.93 13.85
C ASP A 111 -8.52 37.69 14.41
N MET A 112 -7.57 37.29 13.56
CA MET A 112 -6.18 37.00 13.94
C MET A 112 -5.16 38.08 13.52
N GLU A 113 -5.63 39.24 13.06
CA GLU A 113 -4.78 40.43 12.76
C GLU A 113 -4.96 41.55 13.79
#